data_AF-A0A2N1TP79-F1
#
_entry.id   AF-A0A2N1TP79-F1
#
_cell.length_a   1.000
_cell.length_b   1.000
_cell.length_c   1.000
_cell.angle_alpha   90.00
_cell.angle_beta   90.00
_cell.angle_gamma   90.00
#
_symmetry.space_group_name_H-M   'P 1'
#
loop_
_entity.id
_entity.type
_entity.pdbx_description
1 polymer ?
#
loop_
_entity_poly.entity_id
_entity_poly.type
_entity_poly.pdbx_seq_one_letter_code
_entity_poly.pdbx_strand_id
1 'polypeptide(L)'
;MHCAKCAASKSWRDIVALLQARSSTAKEKTMTEKKVTIKLIKSMIGATQRQIKTLRALGLRRMQQEVEQVATPQILGMLDKVQRWVEIK
;
A
#
# COMPACT_ATOMS: atom_id res chain seq x y z
N MET A 1 -55.83 -6.09 -13.97
CA MET A 1 -55.10 -7.26 -13.45
C MET A 1 -53.75 -7.32 -14.15
N HIS A 2 -52.67 -7.38 -13.35
CA HIS A 2 -51.27 -7.79 -13.61
C HIS A 2 -50.78 -7.88 -15.08
N CYS A 3 -49.60 -7.38 -15.48
CA CYS A 3 -48.33 -7.36 -14.76
C CYS A 3 -47.34 -6.42 -15.48
N ALA A 4 -46.91 -5.31 -14.85
CA ALA A 4 -45.82 -4.48 -15.36
C ALA A 4 -44.48 -5.07 -14.91
N LYS A 5 -43.90 -5.97 -15.71
CA LYS A 5 -42.56 -6.51 -15.48
C LYS A 5 -41.98 -7.12 -16.75
N CYS A 6 -41.19 -6.34 -17.49
CA CYS A 6 -40.14 -6.92 -18.32
C CYS A 6 -38.99 -5.93 -18.55
N ALA A 7 -37.91 -6.21 -17.81
CA ALA A 7 -36.52 -5.95 -18.11
C ALA A 7 -36.13 -4.53 -18.56
N ALA A 8 -35.84 -3.68 -17.56
CA ALA A 8 -34.84 -2.64 -17.69
C ALA A 8 -33.53 -3.28 -18.20
N SER A 9 -33.28 -3.14 -19.49
CA SER A 9 -32.02 -3.48 -20.14
C SER A 9 -30.93 -2.69 -19.46
N LYS A 10 -30.12 -3.37 -18.64
CA LYS A 10 -28.94 -2.83 -17.97
C LYS A 10 -28.03 -2.27 -19.05
N SER A 11 -28.14 -0.97 -19.29
CA SER A 11 -27.31 -0.30 -20.27
C SER A 11 -25.89 -0.36 -19.73
N TRP A 12 -24.93 -0.69 -20.60
CA TRP A 12 -23.52 -0.67 -20.22
C TRP A 12 -23.08 0.70 -19.67
N ARG A 13 -23.83 1.77 -19.98
CA ARG A 13 -23.63 3.11 -19.43
C ARG A 13 -23.96 3.19 -17.93
N ASP A 14 -24.87 2.36 -17.42
CA ASP A 14 -25.21 2.31 -15.99
C ASP A 14 -24.16 1.53 -15.17
N ILE A 15 -23.53 0.51 -15.77
CA ILE A 15 -22.42 -0.24 -15.13
C ILE A 15 -21.19 0.67 -14.98
N VAL A 16 -20.88 1.47 -16.00
CA VAL A 16 -19.76 2.41 -15.97
C VAL A 16 -20.05 3.61 -15.05
N ALA A 17 -21.30 4.12 -15.04
CA ALA A 17 -21.73 5.16 -14.09
C ALA A 17 -21.73 4.69 -12.62
N LEU A 18 -22.07 3.42 -12.35
CA LEU A 18 -21.95 2.82 -11.01
C LEU A 18 -20.51 2.48 -10.62
N LEU A 19 -19.60 2.33 -11.59
CA LEU A 19 -18.17 2.18 -11.34
C LEU A 19 -17.52 3.54 -11.05
N GLN A 20 -17.97 4.62 -11.70
CA GLN A 20 -17.47 5.98 -11.54
C GLN A 20 -18.04 6.74 -10.33
N ALA A 21 -19.09 6.22 -9.70
CA ALA A 21 -19.58 6.73 -8.40
C ALA A 21 -18.79 6.19 -7.19
N ARG A 22 -17.85 5.25 -7.40
CA ARG A 22 -17.02 4.66 -6.33
C ARG A 22 -15.61 5.25 -6.25
N SER A 23 -15.27 6.15 -7.18
CA SER A 23 -14.01 6.89 -7.24
C SER A 23 -14.01 8.20 -6.42
N SER A 24 -15.03 8.43 -5.60
CA SER A 24 -15.22 9.69 -4.84
C SER A 24 -14.84 9.63 -3.36
N THR A 25 -14.13 8.59 -2.89
CA THR A 25 -13.31 8.71 -1.67
C THR A 25 -11.83 8.56 -2.01
N ALA A 26 -11.39 9.27 -3.05
CA ALA A 26 -10.14 10.03 -2.99
C ALA A 26 -10.26 11.06 -1.85
N LYS A 27 -10.38 10.55 -0.62
CA LYS A 27 -10.37 11.31 0.62
C LYS A 27 -8.94 11.79 0.76
N GLU A 28 -8.66 12.87 0.05
CA GLU A 28 -7.77 13.97 0.38
C GLU A 28 -7.16 13.75 1.77
N LYS A 29 -6.08 12.96 1.81
CA LYS A 29 -5.32 12.75 3.03
C LYS A 29 -4.41 13.97 3.15
N THR A 30 -5.00 15.08 3.56
CA THR A 30 -4.34 15.91 4.56
C THR A 30 -4.16 15.04 5.81
N MET A 31 -3.06 14.29 5.85
CA MET A 31 -2.48 13.81 7.09
C MET A 31 -1.03 14.27 7.07
N THR A 32 -0.70 15.03 8.11
CA THR A 32 0.64 15.28 8.62
C THR A 32 1.60 14.16 8.23
N GLU A 33 2.77 14.52 7.72
CA GLU A 33 3.83 13.59 7.33
C GLU A 33 4.21 12.73 8.54
N LYS A 34 3.54 11.59 8.70
CA LYS A 34 3.88 10.61 9.72
C LYS A 34 5.18 9.99 9.27
N LYS A 35 6.28 10.40 9.89
CA LYS A 35 7.60 9.81 9.66
C LYS A 35 7.71 8.56 10.53
N VAL A 36 8.29 7.52 9.95
CA VAL A 36 8.62 6.27 10.64
C VAL A 36 10.13 6.08 10.60
N THR A 37 10.69 5.65 11.72
CA THR A 37 12.11 5.33 11.81
C THR A 37 12.27 3.84 11.64
N ILE A 38 13.00 3.43 10.60
CA ILE A 38 13.19 2.03 10.24
C ILE A 38 14.61 1.63 10.65
N LYS A 39 14.72 0.58 11.47
CA LYS A 39 16.00 0.02 11.90
C LYS A 39 16.20 -1.40 11.39
N LEU A 40 17.37 -1.71 10.83
CA LEU A 40 17.73 -3.08 10.46
C LEU A 40 18.30 -3.84 11.67
N ILE A 41 17.50 -4.73 12.28
CA ILE A 41 17.96 -5.54 13.43
C ILE A 41 18.70 -6.79 12.98
N LYS A 42 18.19 -7.48 11.94
CA LYS A 42 18.72 -8.78 11.50
C LYS A 42 19.45 -8.64 10.17
N SER A 43 20.48 -9.46 9.98
CA SER A 43 21.24 -9.49 8.73
C SER A 43 20.39 -10.03 7.58
N MET A 44 20.74 -9.66 6.35
CA MET A 44 20.00 -10.02 5.13
C MET A 44 20.17 -11.51 4.73
N ILE A 45 20.80 -12.32 5.57
CA ILE A 45 21.07 -13.72 5.24
C ILE A 45 19.76 -14.52 5.16
N GLY A 46 19.61 -15.32 4.10
CA GLY A 46 18.38 -16.06 3.81
C GLY A 46 17.22 -15.21 3.26
N ALA A 47 17.43 -13.90 3.03
CA ALA A 47 16.47 -13.08 2.31
C ALA A 47 16.51 -13.37 0.80
N THR A 48 15.36 -13.30 0.13
CA THR A 48 15.32 -13.40 -1.33
C THR A 48 15.97 -12.18 -1.98
N GLN A 49 16.46 -12.33 -3.21
CA GLN A 49 17.07 -11.21 -3.95
C GLN A 49 16.13 -10.01 -4.09
N ARG A 50 14.81 -10.22 -4.12
CA ARG A 50 13.81 -9.16 -4.15
C ARG A 50 13.78 -8.37 -2.84
N GLN A 51 13.76 -9.06 -1.70
CA GLN A 51 13.79 -8.45 -0.37
C GLN A 51 15.09 -7.69 -0.12
N ILE A 52 16.23 -8.24 -0.55
CA ILE A 52 17.53 -7.56 -0.45
C ILE A 52 17.51 -6.26 -1.25
N LYS A 53 16.95 -6.27 -2.47
CA LYS A 53 16.77 -5.04 -3.27
C LYS A 53 15.85 -4.04 -2.58
N THR A 54 14.76 -4.49 -1.96
CA THR A 54 13.85 -3.63 -1.17
C THR A 54 14.56 -2.98 0.01
N LEU A 55 15.32 -3.74 0.80
CA LEU A 55 16.09 -3.20 1.93
C LEU A 55 17.13 -2.17 1.47
N ARG A 56 17.82 -2.44 0.36
CA ARG A 56 18.77 -1.49 -0.24
C ARG A 56 18.09 -0.24 -0.79
N ALA A 57 16.90 -0.37 -1.38
CA ALA A 57 16.09 0.75 -1.89
C ALA A 57 15.61 1.66 -0.74
N LEU A 58 15.31 1.09 0.43
CA LEU A 58 15.01 1.84 1.65
C LEU A 58 16.25 2.53 2.26
N GLY A 59 17.46 2.27 1.74
CA GLY A 59 18.70 2.86 2.23
C GLY A 59 19.40 2.07 3.34
N LEU A 60 18.87 0.90 3.73
CA LEU A 60 19.44 0.04 4.77
C LEU A 60 20.56 -0.81 4.16
N ARG A 61 21.82 -0.43 4.44
CA ARG A 61 23.02 -1.13 3.94
C ARG A 61 23.82 -1.80 5.05
N ARG A 62 23.80 -1.26 6.26
CA ARG A 62 24.54 -1.75 7.42
C ARG A 62 23.61 -2.23 8.53
N MET A 63 24.10 -3.14 9.36
CA MET A 63 23.39 -3.58 10.56
C MET A 63 23.14 -2.39 11.50
N GLN A 64 21.99 -2.38 12.17
CA GLN A 64 21.56 -1.34 13.12
C GLN A 64 21.45 0.08 12.55
N GLN A 65 21.53 0.25 11.23
CA GLN A 65 21.30 1.53 10.58
C GLN A 65 19.84 1.94 10.75
N GLU A 66 19.62 3.20 11.10
CA GLU A 66 18.32 3.83 11.25
C GLU A 66 18.09 4.81 10.09
N VAL A 67 16.92 4.75 9.47
CA VAL A 67 16.53 5.64 8.36
C VAL A 67 15.11 6.13 8.61
N GLU A 68 14.92 7.45 8.57
CA GLU A 68 13.62 8.09 8.66
C GLU A 68 12.97 8.12 7.27
N GLN A 69 11.72 7.68 7.17
CA GLN A 69 10.95 7.73 5.92
C GLN A 69 9.52 8.19 6.18
N VAL A 70 8.92 8.82 5.18
CA VAL A 70 7.50 9.19 5.24
C VAL A 70 6.64 7.93 5.09
N ALA A 71 5.66 7.75 5.98
CA ALA A 71 4.71 6.63 5.97
C ALA A 71 3.70 6.79 4.83
N THR A 72 4.17 6.57 3.61
CA THR A 72 3.33 6.41 2.42
C THR A 72 2.80 4.98 2.36
N PRO A 73 1.61 4.74 1.79
CA PRO A 73 1.08 3.37 1.63
C PRO A 73 2.03 2.47 0.83
N GLN A 74 2.85 3.05 -0.04
CA GLN A 74 3.87 2.34 -0.79
C GLN A 74 5.03 1.86 0.10
N ILE A 75 5.55 2.72 0.98
CA ILE A 75 6.61 2.34 1.94
C ILE A 75 6.07 1.32 2.95
N LEU A 76 4.84 1.48 3.43
CA LEU A 76 4.21 0.50 4.32
C LEU A 76 4.11 -0.89 3.65
N GLY A 77 3.66 -0.96 2.39
CA GLY A 77 3.64 -2.22 1.65
C GLY A 77 5.03 -2.80 1.32
N MET A 78 6.08 -1.97 1.30
CA MET A 78 7.47 -2.45 1.22
C MET A 78 7.91 -3.05 2.55
N LEU A 79 7.61 -2.40 3.67
CA LEU A 79 7.96 -2.82 5.03
C LEU A 79 7.31 -4.17 5.38
N ASP A 80 6.05 -4.39 5.03
CA ASP A 80 5.35 -5.65 5.28
C ASP A 80 6.10 -6.87 4.68
N LYS A 81 6.74 -6.68 3.53
CA LYS A 81 7.50 -7.75 2.84
C LYS A 81 8.84 -8.07 3.51
N VAL A 82 9.36 -7.14 4.31
CA VAL A 82 10.67 -7.23 4.98
C VAL A 82 10.58 -7.19 6.50
N GLN A 83 9.37 -7.29 7.06
CA GLN A 83 9.04 -7.16 8.49
C GLN A 83 9.90 -8.01 9.44
N ARG A 84 10.41 -9.17 8.99
CA ARG A 84 11.24 -10.05 9.83
C ARG A 84 12.63 -9.49 10.12
N TRP A 85 13.13 -8.59 9.26
CA TRP A 85 14.49 -8.04 9.34
C TRP A 85 14.55 -6.65 9.96
N VAL A 86 13.45 -5.90 9.85
CA VAL A 86 13.36 -4.50 10.25
C VAL A 86 12.50 -4.33 11.50
N GLU A 87 12.82 -3.31 12.28
CA GLU A 87 11.97 -2.79 13.36
C GLU A 87 11.56 -1.38 13.00
N ILE A 88 10.30 -1.06 13.31
CA ILE A 88 9.67 0.22 13.02
C ILE A 88 9.48 0.93 14.36
N LYS A 89 9.93 2.19 14.43
CA LYS A 89 9.73 3.10 15.56
C LYS A 89 8.95 4.32 15.09
#